data_AF-A0A832GLZ2-F1
#
_entry.id   AF-A0A832GLZ2-F1
#
_cell.length_a   1.000
_cell.length_b   1.000
_cell.length_c   1.000
_cell.angle_alpha   90.00
_cell.angle_beta   90.00
_cell.angle_gamma   90.00
#
_symmetry.space_group_name_H-M   'P 1'
#
loop_
_entity.id
_entity.type
_entity.pdbx_description
1 polymer ?
#
loop_
_entity_poly.entity_id
_entity_poly.type
_entity_poly.pdbx_seq_one_letter_code
_entity_poly.pdbx_strand_id
1 'polypeptide(L)' 'MGHYKRRGLAAGLILDAQEMVLEALEERFGKVEKDLSERIKRIEDRNFLKRLFKLSLRASSLEEILKALEEQTKYD' A
#
# COMPACT_ATOMS: atom_id res chain seq x y z
N MET A 1 -27.33 6.10 15.05
CA MET A 1 -26.38 6.95 14.27
C MET A 1 -24.89 6.60 14.45
N GLY A 2 -24.50 5.45 15.05
CA GLY A 2 -23.09 5.13 15.40
C GLY A 2 -22.29 4.23 14.43
N HIS A 3 -22.89 3.73 13.34
CA HIS A 3 -22.23 2.77 12.43
C HIS A 3 -21.49 3.42 11.26
N TYR A 4 -21.88 4.62 10.83
CA TYR A 4 -21.25 5.31 9.70
C TYR A 4 -19.89 5.90 10.05
N LYS A 5 -19.71 6.40 11.29
CA LYS A 5 -18.43 6.95 11.76
C LYS A 5 -17.30 5.92 11.77
N ARG A 6 -17.58 4.68 12.19
CA ARG A 6 -16.56 3.60 12.23
C ARG A 6 -16.12 3.16 10.83
N ARG A 7 -17.06 3.08 9.87
CA ARG A 7 -16.74 2.75 8.47
C ARG A 7 -15.93 3.84 7.78
N GLY A 8 -16.29 5.11 7.98
CA GLY A 8 -15.53 6.24 7.42
C GLY A 8 -14.09 6.33 7.97
N LEU A 9 -13.92 6.10 9.28
CA LEU A 9 -12.59 6.11 9.90
C LEU A 9 -11.73 4.93 9.44
N ALA A 10 -12.31 3.73 9.29
CA ALA A 10 -11.60 2.58 8.76
C ALA A 10 -11.14 2.81 7.30
N ALA A 11 -12.01 3.37 6.45
CA ALA A 11 -11.66 3.73 5.08
C ALA A 11 -10.56 4.79 5.01
N GLY A 12 -10.63 5.83 5.84
CA GLY A 12 -9.59 6.86 5.91
C GLY A 12 -8.22 6.30 6.32
N LEU A 13 -8.19 5.35 7.26
CA LEU A 13 -6.94 4.69 7.68
C LEU A 13 -6.34 3.76 6.62
N ILE A 14 -7.14 3.26 5.69
CA ILE A 14 -6.66 2.49 4.54
C ILE A 14 -6.09 3.44 3.50
N LEU A 15 -6.82 4.50 3.14
CA LEU A 15 -6.37 5.50 2.17
C LEU A 15 -5.04 6.14 2.60
N ASP A 16 -4.92 6.55 3.86
CA ASP A 16 -3.68 7.06 4.46
C ASP A 16 -2.53 6.05 4.33
N ALA A 17 -2.77 4.78 4.63
CA ALA A 17 -1.76 3.74 4.50
C ALA A 17 -1.37 3.48 3.03
N GLN A 18 -2.29 3.62 2.08
CA GLN A 18 -1.99 3.51 0.65
C GLN A 18 -1.13 4.69 0.18
N GLU A 19 -1.48 5.92 0.58
CA GLU A 19 -0.72 7.13 0.25
C GLU A 19 0.70 7.06 0.80
N MET A 20 0.88 6.68 2.06
CA MET A 20 2.20 6.52 2.67
C MET A 20 3.10 5.54 1.90
N VAL A 21 2.54 4.43 1.39
CA VAL A 21 3.31 3.49 0.58
C VAL A 21 3.75 4.14 -0.73
N LEU A 22 2.84 4.81 -1.43
CA LEU A 22 3.14 5.45 -2.71
C LEU A 22 4.21 6.53 -2.56
N GLU A 23 4.07 7.40 -1.57
CA GLU A 23 5.07 8.43 -1.27
C GLU A 23 6.44 7.82 -0.98
N ALA A 24 6.53 6.78 -0.15
CA ALA A 24 7.80 6.14 0.14
C ALA A 24 8.43 5.47 -1.09
N LEU A 25 7.62 4.94 -2.00
CA LEU A 25 8.12 4.41 -3.27
C LEU A 25 8.60 5.52 -4.19
N GLU A 26 7.87 6.64 -4.27
CA GLU A 26 8.24 7.80 -5.07
C GLU A 26 9.54 8.45 -4.59
N GLU A 27 9.70 8.60 -3.28
CA GLU A 27 10.89 9.18 -2.65
C GLU A 27 12.16 8.33 -2.90
N ARG A 28 12.02 7.00 -2.94
CA ARG A 28 13.18 6.10 -3.06
C ARG A 28 13.50 5.66 -4.47
N PHE A 29 12.48 5.47 -5.30
CA PHE A 29 12.62 4.90 -6.63
C PHE A 29 12.23 5.88 -7.75
N GLY A 30 11.80 7.09 -7.39
CA GLY A 30 11.26 8.06 -8.33
C GLY A 30 9.84 7.70 -8.74
N LYS A 31 9.37 8.34 -9.82
CA LYS A 31 7.98 8.24 -10.28
C LYS A 31 7.48 6.79 -10.35
N VAL A 32 6.46 6.47 -9.56
CA VAL A 32 5.81 5.16 -9.55
C VAL A 32 4.94 5.02 -10.80
N GLU A 33 5.05 3.89 -11.49
CA GLU A 33 4.22 3.60 -12.66
C GLU A 33 2.73 3.51 -12.28
N LYS A 34 1.88 3.94 -13.20
CA LYS A 34 0.43 4.01 -12.98
C LYS A 34 -0.13 2.65 -12.54
N ASP A 35 0.27 1.57 -13.18
CA ASP A 35 -0.21 0.22 -12.89
C ASP A 35 0.15 -0.22 -11.46
N LEU A 36 1.37 0.07 -11.01
CA LEU A 36 1.78 -0.18 -9.63
C LEU A 36 0.98 0.66 -8.64
N SER A 37 0.75 1.94 -8.95
CA SER A 37 -0.06 2.82 -8.10
C SER A 37 -1.50 2.33 -7.95
N GLU A 38 -2.11 1.84 -9.03
CA GLU A 38 -3.47 1.30 -9.03
C GLU A 38 -3.55 0.00 -8.24
N ARG A 39 -2.54 -0.88 -8.36
CA ARG A 39 -2.46 -2.11 -7.54
C ARG A 39 -2.44 -1.79 -6.06
N ILE A 40 -1.64 -0.80 -5.63
CA ILE A 40 -1.56 -0.41 -4.22
C ILE A 40 -2.87 0.19 -3.72
N LYS A 41 -3.53 1.05 -4.52
CA LYS A 41 -4.82 1.66 -4.18
C LYS A 41 -5.99 0.68 -4.07
N ARG A 42 -5.85 -0.54 -4.62
CA ARG A 42 -6.86 -1.61 -4.49
C ARG A 42 -6.68 -2.47 -3.23
N ILE A 43 -5.59 -2.30 -2.49
CA ILE A 43 -5.34 -3.08 -1.27
C ILE A 43 -6.18 -2.52 -0.12
N GLU A 44 -7.04 -3.35 0.45
CA GLU A 44 -7.86 -2.99 1.62
C GLU A 44 -7.28 -3.52 2.95
N ASP A 45 -6.27 -4.40 2.91
CA ASP A 45 -5.56 -4.85 4.10
C ASP A 45 -4.54 -3.79 4.59
N ARG A 46 -4.96 -3.00 5.58
CA ARG A 46 -4.11 -2.01 6.26
C ARG A 46 -2.83 -2.63 6.86
N ASN A 47 -2.86 -3.88 7.33
CA ASN A 47 -1.66 -4.53 7.87
C ASN A 47 -0.67 -4.87 6.76
N PHE A 48 -1.16 -5.33 5.62
CA PHE A 48 -0.31 -5.52 4.44
C PHE A 48 0.29 -4.21 3.95
N LEU A 49 -0.50 -3.13 3.85
CA LEU A 49 0.01 -1.80 3.50
C LEU A 49 1.13 -1.33 4.46
N LYS A 50 0.97 -1.54 5.77
CA LYS A 50 2.02 -1.23 6.75
C LYS A 50 3.29 -2.06 6.55
N ARG A 51 3.17 -3.34 6.18
CA ARG A 51 4.33 -4.18 5.85
C ARG A 51 5.00 -3.68 4.58
N LEU A 52 4.21 -3.33 3.57
CA LEU A 52 4.68 -2.82 2.29
C LEU A 52 5.40 -1.48 2.46
N PHE A 53 4.90 -0.59 3.32
CA PHE A 53 5.58 0.66 3.68
C PHE A 53 6.93 0.41 4.35
N LYS A 54 6.99 -0.50 5.34
CA LYS A 54 8.28 -0.84 5.98
C LYS A 54 9.25 -1.47 4.98
N LEU A 55 8.75 -2.27 4.03
CA LEU A 55 9.56 -2.82 2.95
C LEU A 55 10.03 -1.71 2.02
N SER A 56 9.16 -0.77 1.64
CA SER A 56 9.51 0.33 0.78
C SER A 56 10.58 1.22 1.40
N LEU A 57 10.77 1.29 2.72
CA LEU A 57 11.89 2.04 3.32
C LEU A 57 13.26 1.36 3.22
N ARG A 58 13.30 0.03 3.05
CA ARG A 58 14.55 -0.77 3.09
C ARG A 58 14.85 -1.59 1.84
N ALA A 59 13.89 -1.74 0.93
CA ALA A 59 14.03 -2.49 -0.31
C ALA A 59 15.17 -1.92 -1.17
N SER A 60 15.93 -2.77 -1.85
CA SER A 60 17.02 -2.31 -2.73
C SER A 60 16.52 -1.94 -4.13
N SER A 61 15.33 -2.42 -4.51
CA SER A 61 14.71 -2.17 -5.81
C SER A 61 13.18 -2.22 -5.74
N LEU A 62 12.52 -1.70 -6.79
CA LEU A 62 11.08 -1.87 -7.00
C LEU A 62 10.66 -3.33 -7.16
N GLU A 63 11.57 -4.20 -7.62
CA GLU A 63 11.28 -5.62 -7.85
C GLU A 63 10.94 -6.37 -6.56
N GLU A 64 11.57 -6.01 -5.43
CA GLU A 64 11.20 -6.54 -4.12
C GLU A 64 9.75 -6.18 -3.73
N ILE A 65 9.29 -4.98 -4.11
CA ILE A 65 7.94 -4.50 -3.85
C ILE A 65 6.93 -5.24 -4.73
N LEU A 66 7.24 -5.41 -6.01
CA LEU A 66 6.43 -6.16 -6.95
C LEU A 66 6.26 -7.61 -6.51
N LYS A 67 7.34 -8.25 -6.05
CA LYS A 67 7.31 -9.62 -5.52
C LYS A 67 6.41 -9.73 -4.28
N ALA A 68 6.49 -8.79 -3.35
CA ALA A 68 5.62 -8.79 -2.17
C ALA A 68 4.13 -8.64 -2.56
N LEU A 69 3.83 -7.84 -3.58
CA LEU A 69 2.48 -7.69 -4.13
C LEU A 69 1.97 -8.97 -4.81
N GLU A 70 2.83 -9.69 -5.52
CA GLU A 70 2.49 -10.98 -6.13
C GLU A 70 2.26 -12.07 -5.09
N GLU A 71 3.07 -12.11 -4.04
CA GLU A 71 2.89 -13.05 -2.93
C GLU A 71 1.54 -12.84 -2.24
N GLN A 72 1.11 -11.60 -2.04
CA GLN A 72 -0.23 -11.32 -1.48
C GLN A 72 -1.36 -11.91 -2.35
N THR A 73 -1.30 -11.74 -3.68
CA THR A 73 -2.34 -12.27 -4.59
C THR A 73 -2.38 -13.80 -4.70
N LYS A 74 -1.35 -14.50 -4.21
CA LYS A 74 -1.32 -15.98 -4.20
C LYS A 74 -1.99 -16.58 -2.96
N TYR A 75 -2.27 -15.78 -1.93
CA TYR A 75 -2.84 -16.24 -0.66
C TYR A 75 -4.20 -15.62 -0.33
N ASP A 76 -4.74 -14.75 -1.19
CA ASP A 76 -6.14 -14.29 -1.21
C ASP A 76 -7.00 -15.20 -2.11
#